data_AF-A0A0P0YVQ1-F1
#
_entry.id   AF-A0A0P0YVQ1-F1
#
_cell.length_a   1.000
_cell.length_b   1.000
_cell.length_c   1.000
_cell.angle_alpha   90.00
_cell.angle_beta   90.00
_cell.angle_gamma   90.00
#
_symmetry.space_group_name_H-M   'P 1'
#
loop_
_entity.id
_entity.type
_entity.pdbx_description
1 polymer ?
#
loop_
_entity_poly.entity_id
_entity_poly.type
_entity_poly.pdbx_seq_one_letter_code
_entity_poly.pdbx_strand_id
1 'polypeptide(L)' 'MSKPPHKSRSASFTNPSQAVSSPKRRRPKHDVSTWTVTDDWPEKVPITEAEIEIFERYFGDVFDELFGSIDSIDRSKP' A
#
# COMPACT_ATOMS: atom_id res chain seq x y z
N MET A 1 39.60 -51.10 -46.77
CA MET A 1 38.84 -51.16 -45.50
C MET A 1 39.56 -50.32 -44.44
N SER A 2 39.01 -49.15 -44.10
CA SER A 2 39.55 -48.21 -43.10
C SER A 2 39.34 -48.71 -41.67
N LYS A 3 40.34 -48.54 -40.80
CA LYS A 3 40.16 -48.59 -39.35
C LYS A 3 39.54 -47.26 -38.87
N PRO A 4 38.60 -47.27 -37.90
CA PRO A 4 37.99 -46.05 -37.40
C PRO A 4 38.96 -45.26 -36.50
N PRO A 5 38.84 -43.93 -36.43
CA PRO A 5 39.70 -43.09 -35.59
C PRO A 5 39.40 -43.30 -34.09
N HIS A 6 40.46 -43.21 -33.28
CA HIS A 6 40.40 -43.35 -31.83
C HIS A 6 39.50 -42.28 -31.19
N LYS A 7 38.49 -42.74 -30.45
CA LYS A 7 37.57 -41.91 -29.67
C LYS A 7 38.25 -41.43 -28.39
N SER A 8 38.98 -40.33 -28.46
CA SER A 8 39.38 -39.58 -27.26
C SER A 8 38.13 -38.93 -26.67
N ARG A 9 37.53 -39.59 -25.68
CA ARG A 9 36.47 -39.03 -24.83
C ARG A 9 37.10 -37.96 -23.95
N SER A 10 37.23 -36.73 -24.46
CA SER A 10 37.42 -35.56 -23.62
C SER A 10 36.14 -35.37 -22.82
N ALA A 11 36.11 -35.93 -21.61
CA ALA A 11 35.06 -35.64 -20.65
C ALA A 11 35.11 -34.13 -20.39
N SER A 12 34.08 -33.44 -20.86
CA SER A 12 33.75 -32.09 -20.45
C SER A 12 33.61 -32.07 -18.93
N PHE A 13 34.65 -31.64 -18.23
CA PHE A 13 34.53 -31.20 -16.84
C PHE A 13 33.83 -29.84 -16.85
N THR A 14 32.54 -29.84 -17.15
CA THR A 14 31.66 -28.73 -16.79
C THR A 14 31.59 -28.71 -15.27
N ASN A 15 32.30 -27.75 -14.68
CA ASN A 15 32.36 -27.52 -13.26
C ASN A 15 30.95 -27.07 -12.80
N PRO A 16 30.22 -27.82 -11.95
CA PRO A 16 28.87 -27.45 -11.53
C PRO A 16 28.85 -26.31 -10.51
N SER A 17 30.00 -25.71 -10.18
CA SER A 17 30.09 -24.66 -9.17
C SER A 17 29.66 -23.27 -9.64
N GLN A 18 29.21 -23.09 -10.88
CA GLN A 18 28.50 -21.88 -11.31
C GLN A 18 26.99 -22.07 -11.24
N ALA A 19 26.50 -22.48 -10.07
CA ALA A 19 25.14 -22.12 -9.69
C ALA A 19 25.14 -20.60 -9.51
N VAL A 20 24.77 -19.88 -10.56
CA VAL A 20 24.46 -18.46 -10.50
C VAL A 20 23.44 -18.27 -9.38
N SER A 21 23.90 -17.77 -8.23
CA SER A 21 23.00 -17.33 -7.18
C SER A 21 22.26 -16.13 -7.75
N SER A 22 21.11 -16.37 -8.38
CA SER A 22 20.19 -15.29 -8.70
C SER A 22 19.97 -14.54 -7.38
N PRO A 23 20.28 -13.24 -7.30
CA PRO A 23 20.09 -12.51 -6.06
C PRO A 23 18.60 -12.61 -5.74
N LYS A 24 18.28 -13.42 -4.73
CA LYS A 24 16.93 -13.60 -4.23
C LYS A 24 16.46 -12.19 -3.89
N ARG A 25 15.56 -11.61 -4.69
CA ARG A 25 15.05 -10.26 -4.49
C ARG A 25 14.56 -10.19 -3.05
N ARG A 26 15.35 -9.58 -2.17
CA ARG A 26 14.98 -9.43 -0.76
C ARG A 26 13.77 -8.52 -0.80
N ARG A 27 12.64 -9.00 -0.28
CA ARG A 27 11.47 -8.15 -0.09
C ARG A 27 11.93 -6.97 0.77
N PRO A 28 11.67 -5.71 0.37
CA PRO A 28 12.03 -4.56 1.16
C PRO A 28 11.51 -4.75 2.59
N LYS A 29 12.40 -4.63 3.58
CA LYS A 29 11.96 -4.50 4.97
C LYS A 29 11.38 -3.09 5.07
N HIS A 30 10.07 -2.98 5.22
CA HIS A 30 9.42 -1.71 5.47
C HIS A 30 9.72 -1.30 6.90
N ASP A 31 10.68 -0.39 7.06
CA ASP A 31 10.94 0.26 8.33
C ASP A 31 9.95 1.41 8.48
N VAL A 32 8.98 1.26 9.39
CA VAL A 32 7.92 2.24 9.62
C VAL A 32 8.50 3.59 10.08
N SER A 33 9.68 3.60 10.70
CA SER A 33 10.35 4.85 11.10
C SER A 33 10.81 5.70 9.92
N THR A 34 10.86 5.12 8.72
CA THR A 34 11.20 5.83 7.46
C THR A 34 9.99 6.37 6.73
N TRP A 35 8.77 6.15 7.23
CA TRP A 35 7.56 6.67 6.60
C TRP A 35 7.37 8.15 6.92
N THR A 36 7.17 8.95 5.87
CA THR A 36 6.79 10.34 5.99
C THR A 36 5.26 10.44 5.94
N VAL A 37 4.66 11.08 6.96
CA VAL A 37 3.25 11.46 6.91
C VAL A 37 3.18 12.84 6.24
N THR A 38 2.57 12.88 5.06
CA THR A 38 2.29 14.12 4.33
C THR A 38 0.79 14.40 4.35
N ASP A 39 0.44 15.66 4.59
CA ASP A 39 -0.93 16.13 4.41
C ASP A 39 -1.07 16.67 2.99
N ASP A 40 -1.42 15.77 2.07
CA ASP A 40 -1.57 16.08 0.64
C ASP A 40 -2.99 16.53 0.28
N TRP A 41 -3.75 17.02 1.27
CA TRP A 41 -5.12 17.47 1.03
C TRP A 41 -5.17 18.80 0.29
N PRO A 42 -6.17 19.00 -0.59
CA PRO A 42 -6.40 20.30 -1.21
C PRO A 42 -6.80 21.33 -0.15
N GLU A 43 -6.58 22.61 -0.45
CA GLU A 43 -7.02 23.72 0.41
C GLU A 43 -8.51 23.63 0.77
N LYS A 44 -9.32 23.08 -0.15
CA LYS A 44 -10.73 22.74 0.07
C LYS A 44 -10.99 21.33 -0.41
N VAL A 45 -11.43 20.47 0.52
CA VAL A 45 -11.92 19.14 0.19
C VAL A 45 -13.35 19.29 -0.33
N PRO A 46 -13.62 18.91 -1.59
CA PRO A 46 -14.98 18.96 -2.11
C PRO A 46 -15.82 17.88 -1.41
N ILE A 47 -16.97 18.28 -0.87
CA ILE A 47 -17.96 17.40 -0.27
C ILE A 47 -19.29 17.69 -0.95
N THR A 48 -20.00 16.63 -1.33
CA THR A 48 -21.31 16.70 -1.97
C THR A 48 -22.46 16.60 -0.96
N GLU A 49 -23.65 17.08 -1.31
CA GLU A 49 -24.84 16.97 -0.46
C GLU A 49 -25.17 15.52 -0.09
N ALA A 50 -25.01 14.60 -1.04
CA ALA A 50 -25.22 13.17 -0.79
C ALA A 50 -24.22 12.60 0.24
N GLU A 51 -22.98 13.10 0.26
CA GLU A 51 -22.00 12.73 1.29
C GLU A 51 -22.37 13.34 2.63
N ILE A 52 -22.83 14.60 2.67
CA ILE A 52 -23.31 15.26 3.90
C ILE A 52 -24.45 14.46 4.54
N GLU A 53 -25.45 14.03 3.76
CA GLU A 53 -26.55 13.20 4.26
C GLU A 53 -26.06 11.89 4.89
N ILE A 54 -25.02 11.27 4.31
CA ILE A 54 -24.40 10.08 4.86
C ILE A 54 -23.73 10.40 6.19
N PHE A 55 -22.98 11.49 6.29
CA PHE A 55 -22.35 11.92 7.54
C PHE A 55 -23.40 12.16 8.62
N GLU A 56 -24.46 12.91 8.33
CA GLU A 56 -25.55 13.18 9.29
C GLU A 56 -26.25 11.91 9.73
N ARG A 57 -26.49 10.94 8.83
CA ARG A 57 -27.16 9.69 9.19
C ARG A 57 -26.34 8.81 10.13
N TYR A 58 -25.00 8.87 10.07
CA TYR A 58 -24.13 8.03 10.90
C TYR A 58 -23.54 8.75 12.12
N PHE A 59 -23.43 10.08 12.08
CA PHE A 59 -22.77 10.88 13.11
C PHE A 59 -23.68 11.94 13.72
N GLY A 60 -24.93 12.06 13.29
CA GLY A 60 -25.85 13.10 13.76
C GLY A 60 -26.05 13.07 15.28
N ASP A 61 -26.21 11.89 15.87
CA ASP A 61 -26.34 11.71 17.32
C ASP A 61 -25.07 12.11 18.08
N VAL A 62 -23.89 11.75 17.56
CA VAL A 62 -22.59 12.16 18.11
C VAL A 62 -22.41 13.68 18.03
N PHE A 63 -22.84 14.30 16.93
CA PHE A 63 -22.76 15.76 16.79
C PHE A 63 -23.74 16.48 17.70
N ASP A 64 -24.95 15.97 17.87
CA ASP A 64 -25.92 16.50 18.83
C ASP A 64 -25.41 16.40 20.27
N GLU A 65 -24.67 15.33 20.62
CA GLU A 65 -24.02 15.21 21.92
C GLU A 65 -22.87 16.22 22.09
N LEU A 66 -22.03 16.37 21.06
CA LEU A 66 -20.82 17.17 21.14
C LEU A 66 -21.09 18.69 21.07
N PHE A 67 -22.09 19.09 20.28
CA PHE A 67 -22.38 20.49 19.98
C PHE A 67 -23.75 20.96 20.52
N GLY A 68 -24.57 20.04 21.02
CA GLY A 68 -25.95 20.31 21.36
C GLY A 68 -26.84 20.32 20.11
N SER A 69 -28.14 20.06 20.31
CA SER A 69 -29.10 20.08 19.21
C SER A 69 -29.31 21.50 18.69
N ILE A 70 -29.43 21.65 17.36
CA ILE A 70 -29.65 22.93 16.65
C ILE A 70 -30.93 23.62 17.16
N ASP A 71 -31.93 22.85 17.56
CA ASP A 71 -33.20 23.35 18.16
C ASP A 71 -32.99 24.13 19.47
N SER A 72 -31.82 23.98 20.11
CA SER A 72 -31.46 24.72 21.32
C SER A 72 -30.93 26.13 21.02
N ILE A 73 -30.40 26.37 19.82
CA ILE A 73 -29.75 27.62 19.42
C ILE A 73 -30.78 28.73 19.10
N ASP A 74 -31.97 28.36 18.62
CA ASP A 74 -33.04 29.32 18.26
C ASP A 74 -33.96 29.70 19.44
N ARG A 75 -33.84 29.07 20.62
CA ARG A 75 -34.69 29.38 21.78
C ARG A 75 -34.11 30.38 22.76
N SER A 76 -32.90 30.88 22.52
CA SER A 76 -32.33 31.97 23.32
C SER A 76 -32.61 33.33 22.66
N LYS A 77 -33.87 33.71 22.56
CA LYS A 77 -34.24 35.12 22.41
C LYS A 77 -35.57 35.39 23.12
N PRO A 78 -35.72 36.51 23.83
CA PRO A 78 -37.01 37.18 23.87
C PRO A 78 -37.34 37.82 22.51
#